data_AF-A0A4R0G3Q6-F1
#
_entry.id   AF-A0A4R0G3Q6-F1
#
_cell.length_a   1.000
_cell.length_b   1.000
_cell.length_c   1.000
_cell.angle_alpha   90.00
_cell.angle_beta   90.00
_cell.angle_gamma   90.00
#
_symmetry.space_group_name_H-M   'P 1'
#
loop_
_entity.id
_entity.type
_entity.pdbx_description
1 polymer ?
#
loop_
_entity_poly.entity_id
_entity_poly.type
_entity_poly.pdbx_seq_one_letter_code
_entity_poly.pdbx_strand_id
1 'polypeptide(L)'
;MKTKLALIALLFTVAAAPAHAINAHYRAQLERSGCTQLSDGDGSCDIHKTKAENAAGHQQTTAIHDPMREASFSSGTVNATISNGFFNATVNGKKAIVKRLNANFYEIQGDGFVISISLDAKGITDASWNKTKGRENGILQVTQK
;
A
#
# COMPACT_ATOMS: atom_id res chain seq x y z
N MET A 1 -29.46 41.85 -42.33
CA MET A 1 -28.62 42.33 -41.22
C MET A 1 -27.62 41.22 -40.85
N LYS A 2 -26.51 41.08 -41.59
CA LYS A 2 -25.59 39.91 -41.47
C LYS A 2 -24.13 40.30 -41.21
N THR A 3 -23.86 41.57 -40.93
CA THR A 3 -22.50 42.14 -40.83
C THR A 3 -22.21 42.81 -39.48
N LYS A 4 -22.92 42.44 -38.40
CA LYS A 4 -22.71 43.00 -37.05
C LYS A 4 -22.27 41.99 -35.99
N LEU A 5 -21.82 40.80 -36.37
CA LEU A 5 -21.38 39.75 -35.44
C LEU A 5 -19.88 39.48 -35.45
N ALA A 6 -19.10 40.16 -36.30
CA ALA A 6 -17.68 39.84 -36.51
C ALA A 6 -16.70 40.60 -35.60
N LEU A 7 -17.16 41.46 -34.67
CA LEU A 7 -16.29 42.40 -33.95
C LEU A 7 -16.23 42.22 -32.43
N ILE A 8 -16.81 41.17 -31.86
CA ILE A 8 -16.77 40.91 -30.40
C ILE A 8 -15.82 39.74 -30.03
N ALA A 9 -15.25 39.05 -31.00
CA ALA A 9 -14.42 37.86 -30.78
C ALA A 9 -12.92 38.16 -30.52
N LEU A 10 -12.56 39.38 -30.12
CA LEU A 10 -11.17 39.80 -29.96
C LEU A 10 -11.00 40.51 -28.62
N LEU A 11 -10.73 39.78 -27.52
CA LEU A 11 -10.03 40.27 -26.29
C LEU A 11 -10.12 39.27 -25.11
N PHE A 12 -9.82 37.99 -25.30
CA PHE A 12 -9.54 37.09 -24.16
C PHE A 12 -8.45 36.07 -24.49
N THR A 13 -7.26 36.56 -24.86
CA THR A 13 -6.04 35.76 -24.72
C THR A 13 -5.56 35.92 -23.27
N VAL A 14 -6.08 35.10 -22.36
CA VAL A 14 -5.46 34.92 -21.05
C VAL A 14 -4.14 34.20 -21.32
N ALA A 15 -3.05 34.95 -21.41
CA ALA A 15 -1.73 34.37 -21.28
C ALA A 15 -1.64 33.82 -19.86
N ALA A 16 -1.84 32.51 -19.71
CA ALA A 16 -1.51 31.80 -18.49
C ALA A 16 0.01 31.86 -18.35
N ALA A 17 0.53 32.95 -17.78
CA ALA A 17 1.88 32.94 -17.25
C ALA A 17 1.90 31.81 -16.22
N PRO A 18 2.84 30.84 -16.31
CA PRO A 18 3.00 29.90 -15.23
C PRO A 18 3.33 30.73 -13.99
N ALA A 19 2.40 30.77 -13.04
CA ALA A 19 2.66 31.29 -11.72
C ALA A 19 3.66 30.32 -11.07
N HIS A 20 4.95 30.52 -11.35
CA HIS A 20 6.03 29.79 -10.71
C HIS A 20 6.10 30.27 -9.25
N ALA A 21 5.14 29.83 -8.43
CA ALA A 21 5.10 30.05 -6.99
C ALA A 21 6.23 29.29 -6.25
N ILE A 22 7.14 28.65 -7.00
CA ILE A 22 8.26 27.88 -6.50
C ILE A 22 9.57 28.52 -6.96
N ASN A 23 10.54 28.58 -6.05
CA ASN A 23 11.89 29.06 -6.34
C ASN A 23 12.50 28.24 -7.49
N ALA A 24 13.15 28.91 -8.46
CA ALA A 24 13.81 28.24 -9.59
C ALA A 24 14.80 27.15 -9.15
N HIS A 25 15.51 27.39 -8.05
CA HIS A 25 16.41 26.41 -7.43
C HIS A 25 15.65 25.21 -6.86
N TYR A 26 14.48 25.43 -6.27
CA TYR A 26 13.63 24.35 -5.77
C TYR A 26 13.08 23.49 -6.92
N ARG A 27 12.65 24.11 -8.02
CA ARG A 27 12.23 23.38 -9.22
C ARG A 27 13.35 22.51 -9.81
N ALA A 28 14.56 23.05 -9.91
CA ALA A 28 15.71 22.29 -10.40
C ALA A 28 16.05 21.09 -9.48
N GLN A 29 15.90 21.26 -8.16
CA GLN A 29 16.08 20.17 -7.20
C GLN A 29 15.03 19.06 -7.41
N LEU A 30 13.75 19.42 -7.54
CA LEU A 30 12.68 18.46 -7.84
C LEU A 30 12.95 17.66 -9.12
N GLU A 31 13.40 18.34 -10.19
CA GLU A 31 13.74 17.68 -11.47
C GLU A 31 14.94 16.74 -11.34
N ARG A 32 15.98 17.14 -10.60
CA ARG A 32 17.20 16.32 -10.36
C ARG A 32 16.90 15.11 -9.49
N SER A 33 16.13 15.29 -8.42
CA SER A 33 15.79 14.25 -7.46
C SER A 33 14.66 13.33 -7.95
N GLY A 34 13.90 13.76 -8.96
CA GLY A 34 12.71 13.07 -9.45
C GLY A 34 11.50 13.22 -8.53
N CYS A 35 11.56 14.09 -7.53
CA CYS A 35 10.47 14.34 -6.59
C CYS A 35 9.44 15.33 -7.16
N THR A 36 8.24 15.29 -6.60
CA THR A 36 7.25 16.37 -6.66
C THR A 36 7.26 17.16 -5.35
N GLN A 37 6.70 18.37 -5.36
CA GLN A 37 6.56 19.17 -4.15
C GLN A 37 5.72 18.45 -3.07
N LEU A 38 4.74 17.62 -3.50
CA LEU A 38 3.94 16.81 -2.58
C LEU A 38 4.77 15.70 -1.92
N SER A 39 5.55 14.96 -2.72
CA SER A 39 6.37 13.86 -2.22
C SER A 39 7.56 14.31 -1.37
N ASP A 40 8.03 15.54 -1.56
CA ASP A 40 8.99 16.19 -0.66
C ASP A 40 8.32 16.58 0.66
N GLY A 41 7.13 17.20 0.58
CA GLY A 41 6.37 17.63 1.75
C GLY A 41 5.86 16.49 2.64
N ASP A 42 5.57 15.31 2.11
CA ASP A 42 5.16 14.13 2.87
C ASP A 42 6.32 13.20 3.27
N GLY A 43 7.56 13.56 2.89
CA GLY A 43 8.78 12.82 3.19
C GLY A 43 8.95 11.50 2.42
N SER A 44 8.10 11.22 1.43
CA SER A 44 8.22 10.02 0.59
C SER A 44 9.39 10.11 -0.40
N CYS A 45 9.87 11.31 -0.73
CA CYS A 45 10.97 11.56 -1.66
C CYS A 45 11.83 12.72 -1.17
N ASP A 46 13.16 12.57 -1.17
CA ASP A 46 14.09 13.57 -0.64
C ASP A 46 14.75 14.36 -1.79
N ILE A 47 14.57 15.69 -1.81
CA ILE A 47 15.12 16.57 -2.85
C ILE A 47 16.65 16.69 -2.85
N HIS A 48 17.30 16.34 -1.74
CA HIS A 48 18.75 16.36 -1.64
C HIS A 48 19.39 15.09 -2.23
N LYS A 49 18.61 14.01 -2.39
CA LYS A 49 19.04 12.75 -3.02
C LYS A 49 18.94 12.79 -4.54
N THR A 50 19.69 11.91 -5.19
CA THR A 50 19.53 11.66 -6.64
C THR A 50 18.28 10.84 -6.91
N LYS A 51 17.79 10.91 -8.16
CA LYS A 51 16.68 10.07 -8.64
C LYS A 51 16.91 8.58 -8.40
N ALA A 52 18.14 8.09 -8.54
CA ALA A 52 18.48 6.69 -8.31
C ALA A 52 18.41 6.31 -6.83
N GLU A 53 18.89 7.17 -5.93
CA GLU A 53 18.82 6.96 -4.48
C GLU A 53 17.38 7.00 -3.98
N ASN A 54 16.55 7.92 -4.48
CA ASN A 54 15.12 7.96 -4.17
C ASN A 54 14.41 6.69 -4.69
N ALA A 55 14.73 6.25 -5.91
CA ALA A 55 14.20 4.98 -6.44
C ALA A 55 14.61 3.76 -5.60
N ALA A 56 15.87 3.70 -5.14
CA ALA A 56 16.37 2.61 -4.30
C ALA A 56 15.73 2.62 -2.90
N GLY A 57 15.48 3.79 -2.31
CA GLY A 57 14.74 3.93 -1.06
C GLY A 57 13.28 3.46 -1.17
N HIS A 58 12.60 3.77 -2.29
CA HIS A 58 11.27 3.26 -2.57
C HIS A 58 11.25 1.73 -2.71
N GLN A 59 12.30 1.12 -3.28
CA GLN A 59 12.41 -0.34 -3.36
C GLN A 59 12.49 -1.00 -1.97
N GLN A 60 13.07 -0.32 -0.97
CA GLN A 60 13.07 -0.79 0.42
C GLN A 60 11.71 -0.64 1.13
N THR A 61 10.82 0.25 0.67
CA THR A 61 9.46 0.38 1.24
C THR A 61 8.44 -0.56 0.59
N THR A 62 8.66 -1.02 -0.63
CA THR A 62 7.77 -2.04 -1.26
C THR A 62 8.11 -3.48 -0.90
N ALA A 63 9.31 -3.72 -0.36
CA ALA A 63 9.58 -4.93 0.38
C ALA A 63 9.18 -4.67 1.84
N ILE A 64 7.90 -4.87 2.17
CA ILE A 64 7.67 -5.57 3.44
C ILE A 64 8.50 -6.83 3.27
N HIS A 65 9.70 -6.81 3.88
CA HIS A 65 10.52 -7.99 4.02
C HIS A 65 9.53 -9.05 4.51
N ASP A 66 9.42 -10.13 3.76
CA ASP A 66 8.70 -11.31 4.17
C ASP A 66 9.76 -12.24 4.79
N PRO A 67 10.27 -11.96 6.02
CA PRO A 67 11.30 -12.77 6.61
C PRO A 67 10.65 -14.05 7.10
N MET A 68 10.43 -15.01 6.20
CA MET A 68 10.16 -16.42 6.53
C MET A 68 9.18 -16.61 7.70
N ARG A 69 8.19 -15.73 7.84
CA ARG A 69 7.53 -15.51 9.14
C ARG A 69 6.70 -16.73 9.49
N GLU A 70 7.07 -17.39 10.57
CA GLU A 70 6.23 -18.40 11.21
C GLU A 70 5.31 -17.70 12.21
N ALA A 71 4.01 -17.91 12.06
CA ALA A 71 3.05 -17.46 13.05
C ALA A 71 1.97 -18.52 13.26
N SER A 72 1.48 -18.57 14.50
CA SER A 72 0.27 -19.29 14.84
C SER A 72 -0.83 -18.32 15.24
N PHE A 73 -2.05 -18.67 14.86
CA PHE A 73 -3.27 -17.93 15.10
C PHE A 73 -4.22 -18.85 15.82
N SER A 74 -4.64 -18.48 17.03
CA SER A 74 -5.46 -19.37 17.85
C SER A 74 -6.63 -18.67 18.52
N SER A 75 -7.71 -19.42 18.67
CA SER A 75 -8.89 -19.10 19.48
C SER A 75 -9.49 -20.42 19.99
N GLY A 76 -10.63 -20.35 20.69
CA GLY A 76 -11.38 -21.55 21.06
C GLY A 76 -11.96 -22.34 19.87
N THR A 77 -12.02 -21.74 18.67
CA THR A 77 -12.69 -22.32 17.49
C THR A 77 -11.71 -22.64 16.35
N VAL A 78 -10.66 -21.84 16.20
CA VAL A 78 -9.74 -21.91 15.07
C VAL A 78 -8.31 -22.01 15.58
N ASN A 79 -7.55 -22.95 15.05
CA ASN A 79 -6.10 -23.04 15.22
C ASN A 79 -5.45 -23.08 13.84
N ALA A 80 -4.76 -22.01 13.46
CA ALA A 80 -4.12 -21.89 12.16
C ALA A 80 -2.63 -21.61 12.31
N THR A 81 -1.87 -22.06 11.32
CA THR A 81 -0.44 -21.78 11.22
C THR A 81 -0.11 -21.25 9.85
N ILE A 82 0.89 -20.38 9.80
CA ILE A 82 1.52 -19.94 8.57
C ILE A 82 3.03 -20.12 8.71
N SER A 83 3.66 -20.59 7.65
CA SER A 83 5.10 -20.83 7.62
C SER A 83 5.66 -20.62 6.22
N ASN A 84 6.99 -20.60 6.15
CA ASN A 84 7.72 -20.41 4.90
C ASN A 84 7.24 -19.14 4.17
N GLY A 85 7.26 -17.98 4.83
CA GLY A 85 6.92 -16.69 4.20
C GLY A 85 5.54 -16.69 3.54
N PHE A 86 4.52 -17.10 4.28
CA PHE A 86 3.13 -17.11 3.80
C PHE A 86 2.84 -18.05 2.60
N PHE A 87 3.74 -18.98 2.26
CA PHE A 87 3.49 -19.98 1.21
C PHE A 87 2.79 -21.25 1.71
N ASN A 88 2.95 -21.56 3.00
CA ASN A 88 2.32 -22.72 3.63
C ASN A 88 1.41 -22.28 4.76
N ALA A 89 0.18 -22.77 4.77
CA ALA A 89 -0.73 -22.57 5.88
C ALA A 89 -1.56 -23.80 6.19
N THR A 90 -1.95 -23.91 7.46
CA THR A 90 -2.95 -24.87 7.91
C THR A 90 -4.05 -24.18 8.69
N VAL A 91 -5.27 -24.72 8.61
CA VAL A 91 -6.39 -24.39 9.47
C VAL A 91 -6.88 -25.68 10.10
N ASN A 92 -6.91 -25.74 11.42
CA ASN A 92 -7.22 -26.91 12.24
C ASN A 92 -6.42 -28.16 11.81
N GLY A 93 -5.14 -27.97 11.50
CA GLY A 93 -4.23 -29.04 11.06
C GLY A 93 -4.41 -29.49 9.59
N LYS A 94 -5.39 -28.96 8.86
CA LYS A 94 -5.59 -29.25 7.43
C LYS A 94 -4.93 -28.18 6.58
N LYS A 95 -4.37 -28.58 5.43
CA LYS A 95 -3.77 -27.64 4.47
C LYS A 95 -4.78 -26.59 4.03
N ALA A 96 -4.34 -25.34 4.06
CA ALA A 96 -5.12 -24.18 3.66
C ALA A 96 -4.42 -23.43 2.52
N ILE A 97 -5.18 -22.58 1.84
CA ILE A 97 -4.70 -21.75 0.74
C ILE A 97 -4.41 -20.37 1.29
N VAL A 98 -3.23 -19.84 0.97
CA VAL A 98 -2.89 -18.44 1.28
C VAL A 98 -3.11 -17.60 0.04
N LYS A 99 -3.81 -16.48 0.21
CA LYS A 99 -4.04 -15.47 -0.80
C LYS A 99 -3.51 -14.14 -0.31
N ARG A 100 -2.55 -13.57 -1.03
CA ARG A 100 -2.12 -12.19 -0.81
C ARG A 100 -3.14 -11.25 -1.44
N LEU A 101 -3.77 -10.39 -0.64
CA LEU A 101 -4.69 -9.37 -1.16
C LEU A 101 -3.91 -8.11 -1.58
N ASN A 102 -2.93 -7.71 -0.79
CA ASN A 102 -2.00 -6.62 -1.09
C ASN A 102 -0.73 -6.73 -0.22
N ALA A 103 0.04 -5.66 -0.08
CA ALA A 103 1.26 -5.64 0.72
C ALA A 103 1.02 -5.94 2.21
N ASN A 104 -0.09 -5.46 2.77
CA ASN A 104 -0.37 -5.45 4.20
C ASN A 104 -1.46 -6.44 4.62
N PHE A 105 -2.12 -7.10 3.66
CA PHE A 105 -3.27 -7.96 3.93
C PHE A 105 -3.18 -9.30 3.20
N TYR A 106 -3.37 -10.36 3.98
CA TYR A 106 -3.40 -11.74 3.51
C TYR A 106 -4.66 -12.43 4.01
N GLU A 107 -5.12 -13.41 3.25
CA GLU A 107 -6.18 -14.33 3.64
C GLU A 107 -5.68 -15.77 3.64
N ILE A 108 -6.03 -16.53 4.68
CA ILE A 108 -5.90 -17.98 4.70
C ILE A 108 -7.30 -18.57 4.59
N GLN A 109 -7.53 -19.40 3.59
CA GLN A 109 -8.81 -20.07 3.36
C GLN A 109 -8.65 -21.58 3.53
N GLY A 110 -9.39 -22.16 4.46
CA GLY A 110 -9.29 -23.59 4.77
C GLY A 110 -10.29 -24.03 5.84
N ASP A 111 -10.67 -25.31 5.79
CA ASP A 111 -11.55 -25.96 6.78
C ASP A 111 -12.87 -25.22 7.09
N GLY A 112 -13.41 -24.48 6.12
CA GLY A 112 -14.65 -23.70 6.31
C GLY A 112 -14.45 -22.34 6.97
N PHE A 113 -13.21 -21.85 7.04
CA PHE A 113 -12.86 -20.53 7.57
C PHE A 113 -12.11 -19.69 6.54
N VAL A 114 -12.31 -18.38 6.63
CA VAL A 114 -11.46 -17.35 6.03
C VAL A 114 -10.81 -16.58 7.16
N ILE A 115 -9.49 -16.61 7.23
CA ILE A 115 -8.69 -15.91 8.22
C ILE A 115 -8.06 -14.71 7.54
N SER A 116 -8.35 -13.51 8.02
CA SER A 116 -7.77 -12.27 7.52
C SER A 116 -6.64 -11.85 8.43
N ILE A 117 -5.47 -11.53 7.84
CA ILE A 117 -4.25 -11.16 8.54
C ILE A 117 -3.82 -9.78 8.07
N SER A 118 -3.56 -8.91 9.04
CA SER A 118 -3.06 -7.54 8.80
C SER A 118 -1.60 -7.45 9.21
N LEU A 119 -0.79 -6.75 8.42
CA LEU A 119 0.64 -6.60 8.63
C LEU A 119 1.07 -5.14 8.53
N ASP A 120 2.13 -4.80 9.28
CA ASP A 120 2.89 -3.57 9.15
C ASP A 120 4.40 -3.87 8.99
N ALA A 121 5.24 -2.83 9.10
CA ALA A 121 6.68 -2.97 9.01
C ALA A 121 7.30 -3.88 10.10
N LYS A 122 6.64 -4.02 11.25
CA LYS A 122 7.10 -4.80 12.41
C LYS A 122 6.61 -6.25 12.36
N GLY A 123 5.50 -6.54 11.69
CA GLY A 123 5.02 -7.90 11.48
C GLY A 123 3.51 -7.98 11.41
N ILE A 124 2.95 -9.10 11.88
CA ILE A 124 1.50 -9.25 11.95
C ILE A 124 0.99 -8.40 13.11
N THR A 125 0.01 -7.55 12.83
CA THR A 125 -0.60 -6.66 13.82
C THR A 125 -1.89 -7.21 14.37
N ASP A 126 -2.67 -7.89 13.53
CA ASP A 126 -3.97 -8.44 13.90
C ASP A 126 -4.36 -9.61 12.99
N ALA A 127 -5.21 -10.48 13.50
CA ALA A 127 -5.82 -11.56 12.74
C ALA A 127 -7.25 -11.87 13.24
N SER A 128 -8.14 -12.14 12.30
CA SER A 128 -9.53 -12.52 12.60
C SER A 128 -9.99 -13.64 11.68
N TRP A 129 -11.06 -14.33 12.06
CA TRP A 129 -11.66 -15.39 11.27
C TRP A 129 -13.14 -15.11 11.01
N ASN A 130 -13.59 -15.58 9.85
CA ASN A 130 -15.00 -15.66 9.48
C ASN A 130 -15.29 -17.08 9.02
N LYS A 131 -16.45 -17.61 9.37
CA LYS A 131 -16.94 -18.86 8.80
C LYS A 131 -17.34 -18.63 7.34
N THR A 132 -16.98 -19.54 6.44
CA THR A 132 -17.36 -19.43 5.01
C THR A 132 -18.86 -19.56 4.80
N LYS A 133 -19.57 -20.17 5.76
CA LYS A 133 -21.02 -20.30 5.79
C LYS A 133 -21.53 -19.86 7.16
N GLY A 134 -22.48 -18.92 7.17
CA GLY A 134 -23.06 -18.37 8.39
C GLY A 134 -22.53 -16.97 8.71
N ARG A 135 -22.70 -16.55 9.96
CA ARG A 135 -22.35 -15.20 10.45
C ARG A 135 -21.35 -15.21 11.61
N GLU A 136 -20.82 -16.38 11.94
CA GLU A 136 -19.85 -16.55 13.03
C GLU A 136 -18.49 -15.99 12.61
N ASN A 137 -17.90 -15.20 13.50
CA ASN A 137 -16.58 -14.61 13.36
C ASN A 137 -15.91 -14.41 14.73
N GLY A 138 -14.63 -14.09 14.72
CA GLY A 138 -13.89 -13.81 15.94
C GLY A 138 -12.46 -13.33 15.69
N ILE A 139 -11.81 -12.87 16.75
CA ILE A 139 -10.41 -12.44 16.74
C ILE A 139 -9.50 -13.62 17.10
N LEU A 140 -8.31 -13.66 16.53
CA LEU A 140 -7.29 -14.66 16.80
C LEU A 140 -6.16 -14.06 17.63
N GLN A 141 -5.70 -14.83 18.62
CA GLN A 141 -4.44 -14.57 19.29
C GLN A 141 -3.30 -14.89 18.34
N VAL A 142 -2.41 -13.92 18.13
CA VAL A 142 -1.28 -14.01 17.22
C VAL A 142 -0.02 -14.31 18.02
N THR A 143 0.65 -15.41 17.69
CA THR A 143 1.98 -15.73 18.21
C THR A 143 2.96 -15.79 17.05
N GLN A 144 3.90 -14.86 17.01
CA GLN A 144 4.95 -14.77 15.99
C GLN A 144 6.27 -15.32 16.56
N LYS A 145 7.08 -15.94 15.70
CA LYS A 145 8.43 -16.40 16.02
C LYS A 145 9.49 -15.55 15.32
#